data_AF-A0A388PUN8-F1
#
_entry.id   AF-A0A388PUN8-F1
#
_cell.length_a   1.000
_cell.length_b   1.000
_cell.length_c   1.000
_cell.angle_alpha   90.00
_cell.angle_beta   90.00
_cell.angle_gamma   90.00
#
_symmetry.space_group_name_H-M   'P 1'
#
loop_
_entity.id
_entity.type
_entity.pdbx_description
1 polymer ?
#
loop_
_entity_poly.entity_id
_entity_poly.type
_entity_poly.pdbx_seq_one_letter_code
_entity_poly.pdbx_strand_id
1 'polypeptide(L)' 'MIEIKNSQARFKSAPCKNQYCVQQGWIRFTGQILICIPNEISIEILGKTKAYDSLNY' A
#
# COMPACT_ATOMS: atom_id res chain seq x y z
N MET A 1 -9.18 -2.93 -7.09
CA MET A 1 -9.24 -4.01 -6.09
C MET A 1 -7.87 -4.26 -5.49
N ILE A 2 -7.78 -4.20 -4.17
CA ILE A 2 -6.58 -4.53 -3.39
C ILE A 2 -6.78 -5.95 -2.84
N GLU A 3 -5.71 -6.73 -2.78
CA GLU A 3 -5.72 -8.08 -2.23
C GLU A 3 -4.69 -8.18 -1.11
N ILE A 4 -5.11 -8.74 0.03
CA ILE A 4 -4.26 -8.98 1.19
C ILE A 4 -4.27 -10.48 1.47
N LYS A 5 -3.09 -11.10 1.49
CA LYS A 5 -2.94 -12.54 1.73
C LYS A 5 -1.60 -12.85 2.36
N ASN A 6 -1.57 -13.77 3.32
CA ASN A 6 -0.33 -14.24 3.98
C ASN A 6 0.54 -13.08 4.51
N SER A 7 -0.08 -12.07 5.11
CA SER A 7 0.59 -10.84 5.61
C SER A 7 1.29 -10.02 4.51
N GLN A 8 0.78 -10.07 3.29
CA GLN A 8 1.25 -9.30 2.14
C GLN A 8 0.10 -8.54 1.52
N ALA A 9 0.38 -7.43 0.84
CA ALA A 9 -0.60 -6.63 0.11
C ALA A 9 -0.18 -6.42 -1.34
N ARG A 10 -1.13 -6.33 -2.26
CA ARG A 10 -0.92 -5.91 -3.65
C ARG A 10 -2.15 -5.24 -4.25
N PHE A 11 -1.96 -4.51 -5.36
CA PHE A 11 -3.07 -4.21 -6.25
C PHE A 11 -3.36 -5.42 -7.15
N LYS A 12 -4.57 -5.98 -7.04
CA LYS A 12 -5.04 -7.04 -7.95
C LYS A 12 -5.54 -6.47 -9.27
N SER A 13 -6.13 -5.27 -9.24
CA SER A 13 -6.64 -4.54 -10.39
C SER A 13 -6.80 -3.06 -10.04
N ALA A 14 -6.54 -2.17 -10.97
CA ALA A 14 -6.80 -0.74 -10.85
C ALA A 14 -7.26 -0.17 -12.21
N PRO A 15 -8.13 0.84 -12.27
CA PRO A 15 -8.52 1.49 -13.53
C PRO A 15 -7.49 2.55 -13.94
N CYS A 16 -6.24 2.18 -14.19
CA CYS A 16 -5.17 3.12 -14.60
C CYS A 16 -4.45 2.66 -15.87
N LYS A 17 -3.98 3.59 -16.71
CA LYS A 17 -3.44 3.25 -18.05
C LYS A 17 -2.23 2.31 -18.00
N ASN A 18 -1.27 2.59 -17.13
CA ASN A 18 0.03 1.92 -17.14
C ASN A 18 0.13 0.74 -16.17
N GLN A 19 -0.87 0.53 -15.31
CA GLN A 19 -0.93 -0.60 -14.36
C GLN A 19 0.32 -0.78 -13.47
N TYR A 20 1.15 0.26 -13.28
CA TYR A 20 2.39 0.15 -12.49
C TYR A 20 2.16 -0.38 -11.08
N CYS A 21 1.08 0.03 -10.42
CA CYS A 21 0.72 -0.46 -9.09
C CYS A 21 0.36 -1.95 -9.05
N VAL A 22 -0.21 -2.50 -10.14
CA VAL A 22 -0.52 -3.93 -10.28
C VAL A 22 0.75 -4.71 -10.63
N GLN A 23 1.60 -4.17 -11.51
CA GLN A 23 2.88 -4.78 -11.91
C GLN A 23 3.89 -4.88 -10.76
N GLN A 24 3.85 -3.95 -9.81
CA GLN A 24 4.66 -3.98 -8.59
C GLN A 24 4.46 -5.26 -7.75
N GLY A 25 3.27 -5.86 -7.80
CA GLY A 25 3.01 -7.13 -7.13
C GLY A 25 2.92 -7.01 -5.60
N TRP A 26 3.40 -8.02 -4.90
CA TRP A 26 3.25 -8.17 -3.46
C TRP A 26 4.31 -7.40 -2.66
N ILE A 27 3.87 -6.63 -1.68
CA ILE A 27 4.70 -6.04 -0.63
C ILE A 27 4.42 -6.72 0.71
N ARG A 28 5.43 -6.84 1.56
CA ARG A 28 5.39 -7.57 2.85
C ARG A 28 6.12 -6.87 3.98
N PHE A 29 7.22 -6.20 3.69
CA PHE A 29 8.14 -5.68 4.69
C PHE A 29 7.79 -4.25 5.05
N THR A 30 7.97 -3.90 6.32
CA THR A 30 7.79 -2.54 6.84
C THR A 30 8.54 -1.52 6.00
N GLY A 31 7.88 -0.39 5.71
CA GLY A 31 8.43 0.70 4.90
C GLY A 31 8.31 0.47 3.39
N GLN A 32 7.85 -0.69 2.94
CA GLN A 32 7.46 -0.86 1.53
C GLN A 32 6.16 -0.12 1.24
N ILE A 33 6.10 0.48 0.05
CA ILE A 33 4.96 1.26 -0.41
C ILE A 33 4.53 0.84 -1.81
N LEU A 34 3.23 0.78 -2.04
CA LEU A 34 2.61 0.72 -3.37
C LEU A 34 1.92 2.05 -3.62
N ILE A 35 2.17 2.64 -4.79
CA ILE A 35 1.61 3.94 -5.17
C ILE A 35 0.89 3.80 -6.51
N CYS A 36 -0.34 4.31 -6.56
CA CYS A 36 -1.13 4.45 -7.77
C CYS A 36 -1.40 5.93 -8.02
N ILE A 37 -0.43 6.63 -8.64
CA ILE A 37 -0.50 8.09 -8.89
C ILE A 37 -1.81 8.50 -9.58
N PRO A 38 -2.26 7.85 -10.68
CA PRO A 38 -3.46 8.30 -11.38
C PRO A 38 -4.76 8.21 -10.57
N ASN A 39 -4.78 7.35 -9.55
CA ASN A 39 -5.95 7.16 -8.68
C ASN A 39 -5.73 7.78 -7.30
N GLU A 40 -4.57 8.39 -7.04
CA GLU A 40 -4.21 9.01 -5.75
C GLU A 40 -4.29 8.06 -4.54
N ILE A 41 -4.01 6.77 -4.76
CA ILE A 41 -4.03 5.74 -3.70
C ILE A 41 -2.59 5.32 -3.37
N SER A 42 -2.27 5.22 -2.09
CA SER A 42 -1.05 4.61 -1.59
C SER A 42 -1.34 3.54 -0.52
N ILE A 43 -0.49 2.52 -0.45
CA ILE A 43 -0.54 1.46 0.56
C ILE A 43 0.87 1.33 1.14
N GLU A 44 1.00 1.45 2.45
CA GLU A 44 2.27 1.33 3.16
C GLU A 44 2.18 0.17 4.15
N ILE A 45 3.20 -0.70 4.21
CA ILE A 45 3.31 -1.68 5.29
C ILE A 45 3.91 -0.98 6.51
N LEU A 46 3.09 -0.84 7.55
CA LEU A 46 3.48 -0.27 8.82
C LEU A 46 4.05 -1.36 9.74
N GLY A 47 5.16 -1.05 10.40
CA GLY A 47 5.70 -1.88 11.48
C GLY A 47 4.98 -1.62 12.80
N LYS A 48 5.32 -2.39 13.84
CA LYS A 48 4.79 -2.24 15.21
C LYS A 48 5.14 -0.90 15.90
N THR A 49 5.77 0.03 15.21
CA THR A 49 6.12 1.36 15.72
C THR A 49 5.54 2.44 14.81
N LYS A 50 4.21 2.60 14.86
CA LYS A 50 3.63 3.94 14.84
C LYS A 50 3.09 4.16 16.24
N ALA A 51 3.89 4.79 17.10
CA ALA A 51 3.35 5.51 18.23
C ALA A 51 2.44 6.59 17.62
N TYR A 52 1.15 6.28 17.54
CA TYR A 52 0.12 7.25 17.27
C TYR A 52 -0.03 8.05 18.57
N ASP A 53 0.94 8.92 18.85
CA ASP A 53 0.74 9.99 19.83
C ASP A 53 -0.14 11.03 19.16
N SER A 54 -1.45 10.84 19.29
CA SER A 54 -2.41 11.92 19.13
C SER A 54 -2.09 12.99 20.16
N LEU A 55 -1.23 13.93 19.80
CA LEU A 55 -1.11 15.21 20.48
C LEU A 55 -2.43 15.98 20.25
N ASN A 56 -3.31 15.88 21.25
CA ASN A 56 -4.34 16.88 21.48
C ASN A 56 -3.66 18.19 21.91
N TYR A 57 -3.93 19.27 21.18
CA TYR A 57 -3.91 20.63 21.71
C TYR A 57 -5.05 21.43 21.06
#